data_AF-R7G5R5-F1
#
_entry.id   AF-R7G5R5-F1
#
_cell.length_a   1.000
_cell.length_b   1.000
_cell.length_c   1.000
_cell.angle_alpha   90.00
_cell.angle_beta   90.00
_cell.angle_gamma   90.00
#
_symmetry.space_group_name_H-M   'P 1'
#
loop_
_entity.id
_entity.type
_entity.pdbx_description
1 polymer ?
#
loop_
_entity_poly.entity_id
_entity_poly.type
_entity_poly.pdbx_seq_one_letter_code
_entity_poly.pdbx_strand_id
1 'polypeptide(L)'
;MHFIKIKEEYIQFLKTKEHRIPDQDYGEGRYKPFYILAAMRGQDVFYVTQVTSPKERHSYMKDDVDFKKIYHPSSGKLIGATNLNYMFPVLPEHVEHLKFSDLQEILQSEQKVRRLADIKHQLDKMDLFTDFKKLYYLKYQNPQSKLAQRTLDFKTLEANMIEFKLKEQFQRDDIQVERSEDFSTFFIQTGNQRLTYSKSILNDMYGFLCDVNEELSEPLQQQKENNMEL
;
A
#
# COMPACT_ATOMS: atom_id res chain seq x y z
N MET A 1 0.38 10.77 9.00
CA MET A 1 -0.29 9.69 8.25
C MET A 1 -1.80 9.91 8.19
N HIS A 2 -2.48 9.59 7.08
CA HIS A 2 -3.95 9.64 6.94
C HIS A 2 -4.49 8.29 6.48
N PHE A 3 -5.72 7.96 6.89
CA PHE A 3 -6.42 6.80 6.35
C PHE A 3 -6.95 7.12 4.95
N ILE A 4 -7.00 6.10 4.10
CA ILE A 4 -7.43 6.23 2.71
C ILE A 4 -8.44 5.15 2.34
N LYS A 5 -9.24 5.46 1.35
CA LYS A 5 -10.02 4.54 0.54
C LYS A 5 -9.38 4.45 -0.84
N ILE A 6 -9.34 3.26 -1.39
CA ILE A 6 -8.86 2.98 -2.74
C ILE A 6 -10.08 2.55 -3.56
N LYS A 7 -10.14 2.96 -4.81
CA LYS A 7 -11.21 2.54 -5.71
C LYS A 7 -11.26 1.02 -5.80
N GLU A 8 -12.47 0.47 -5.66
CA GLU A 8 -12.71 -0.97 -5.62
C GLU A 8 -12.23 -1.67 -6.89
N GLU A 9 -12.47 -1.06 -8.06
CA GLU A 9 -12.00 -1.54 -9.36
C GLU A 9 -10.48 -1.79 -9.42
N TYR A 10 -9.69 -0.90 -8.79
CA TYR A 10 -8.24 -1.04 -8.72
C TYR A 10 -7.83 -2.21 -7.82
N ILE A 11 -8.44 -2.31 -6.63
CA ILE A 11 -8.20 -3.44 -5.70
C ILE A 11 -8.56 -4.76 -6.39
N GLN A 12 -9.74 -4.84 -7.00
CA GLN A 12 -10.20 -6.07 -7.65
C GLN A 12 -9.30 -6.46 -8.82
N PHE A 13 -8.85 -5.49 -9.63
CA PHE A 13 -7.85 -5.75 -10.67
C PHE A 13 -6.56 -6.34 -10.08
N LEU A 14 -5.94 -5.70 -9.08
CA LEU A 14 -4.70 -6.21 -8.49
C LEU A 14 -4.91 -7.60 -7.86
N LYS A 15 -6.07 -7.87 -7.29
CA LYS A 15 -6.43 -9.18 -6.72
C LYS A 15 -6.53 -10.30 -7.76
N THR A 16 -6.82 -9.98 -9.02
CA THR A 16 -6.72 -10.98 -10.11
C THR A 16 -5.29 -11.48 -10.31
N LYS A 17 -4.29 -10.69 -9.91
CA LYS A 17 -2.86 -10.99 -10.03
C LYS A 17 -2.26 -11.47 -8.70
N GLU A 18 -2.74 -10.93 -7.58
CA GLU A 18 -2.28 -11.23 -6.22
C GLU A 18 -3.47 -11.27 -5.25
N HIS A 19 -4.08 -12.45 -5.14
CA HIS A 19 -5.30 -12.68 -4.34
C HIS A 19 -5.15 -12.38 -2.83
N ARG A 20 -3.91 -12.28 -2.33
CA ARG A 20 -3.63 -12.01 -0.91
C ARG A 20 -3.85 -10.55 -0.53
N ILE A 21 -4.00 -9.63 -1.50
CA ILE A 21 -4.35 -8.23 -1.22
C ILE A 21 -5.70 -8.19 -0.49
N PRO A 22 -5.78 -7.55 0.68
CA PRO A 22 -7.02 -7.51 1.44
C PRO A 22 -8.05 -6.59 0.78
N ASP A 23 -9.34 -6.92 0.91
CA ASP A 23 -10.40 -5.94 0.66
C ASP A 23 -10.41 -4.86 1.75
N GLN A 24 -10.93 -3.68 1.43
CA GLN A 24 -11.21 -2.63 2.41
C GLN A 24 -12.59 -2.77 3.04
N ASP A 25 -13.60 -3.15 2.27
CA ASP A 25 -14.97 -3.27 2.75
C ASP A 25 -15.41 -4.75 2.81
N TYR A 26 -15.87 -5.19 3.99
CA TYR A 26 -16.43 -6.52 4.21
C TYR A 26 -17.92 -6.45 4.57
N GLY A 27 -18.59 -5.34 4.24
CA GLY A 27 -19.99 -5.06 4.58
C GLY A 27 -20.17 -4.43 5.96
N GLU A 28 -21.43 -4.29 6.38
CA GLU A 28 -21.92 -3.53 7.54
C GLU A 28 -20.92 -3.34 8.70
N GLY A 29 -20.32 -2.14 8.76
CA GLY A 29 -19.41 -1.72 9.84
C GLY A 29 -18.09 -2.51 9.93
N ARG A 30 -17.75 -3.31 8.92
CA ARG A 30 -16.51 -4.10 8.82
C ARG A 30 -15.59 -3.52 7.75
N TYR A 31 -15.05 -2.36 8.07
CA TYR A 31 -14.08 -1.68 7.21
C TYR A 31 -12.65 -1.87 7.69
N LYS A 32 -11.73 -2.13 6.76
CA LYS A 32 -10.30 -2.28 6.98
C LYS A 32 -9.58 -1.04 6.44
N PRO A 33 -9.17 -0.12 7.32
CA PRO A 33 -8.60 1.14 6.88
C PRO A 33 -7.17 0.93 6.38
N PHE A 34 -6.90 1.50 5.21
CA PHE A 34 -5.57 1.55 4.63
C PHE A 34 -4.96 2.91 4.88
N TYR A 35 -3.65 3.04 4.71
CA TYR A 35 -2.93 4.30 4.81
C TYR A 35 -1.71 4.29 3.89
N ILE A 36 -1.27 5.49 3.50
CA ILE A 36 -0.05 5.67 2.71
C ILE A 36 1.16 5.48 3.64
N LEU A 37 1.98 4.51 3.31
CA LEU A 37 3.22 4.16 4.01
C LEU A 37 4.41 4.96 3.46
N ALA A 38 4.48 5.10 2.14
CA ALA A 38 5.53 5.86 1.46
C ALA A 38 4.98 6.50 0.17
N ALA A 39 5.49 7.67 -0.17
CA ALA A 39 5.36 8.27 -1.49
C ALA A 39 6.73 8.17 -2.18
N MET A 40 6.77 7.64 -3.39
CA MET A 40 8.03 7.54 -4.14
C MET A 40 8.32 8.92 -4.75
N ARG A 41 9.48 9.51 -4.44
CA ARG A 41 9.80 10.87 -4.87
C ARG A 41 9.95 10.89 -6.40
N GLY A 42 9.38 11.91 -7.04
CA GLY A 42 9.36 12.02 -8.50
C GLY A 42 8.37 11.07 -9.17
N GLN A 43 7.52 10.40 -8.38
CA GLN A 43 6.55 9.43 -8.87
C GLN A 43 5.16 9.70 -8.34
N ASP A 44 4.18 9.57 -9.23
CA ASP A 44 2.78 9.48 -8.86
C ASP A 44 2.45 8.05 -8.42
N VAL A 45 3.14 7.56 -7.37
CA VAL A 45 2.95 6.23 -6.80
C VAL A 45 2.99 6.28 -5.27
N PHE A 46 1.96 5.73 -4.67
CA PHE A 46 1.89 5.51 -3.23
C PHE A 46 2.05 4.03 -2.93
N TYR A 47 2.94 3.72 -1.98
CA TYR A 47 2.90 2.43 -1.31
C TYR A 47 1.95 2.52 -0.12
N VAL A 48 0.95 1.66 -0.11
CA VAL A 48 -0.09 1.63 0.92
C VAL A 48 0.00 0.35 1.71
N THR A 49 -0.49 0.38 2.95
CA THR A 49 -0.70 -0.82 3.76
C THR A 49 -1.92 -0.63 4.65
N GLN A 50 -2.22 -1.62 5.49
CA GLN A 50 -3.47 -1.71 6.21
C GLN A 50 -3.30 -1.94 7.70
N VAL A 51 -4.24 -1.39 8.46
CA VAL A 51 -4.44 -1.75 9.87
C VAL A 51 -5.35 -2.95 9.96
N THR A 52 -5.00 -3.87 10.86
CA THR A 52 -5.83 -5.01 11.23
C THR A 52 -6.26 -4.90 12.69
N SER A 53 -7.46 -5.40 12.99
CA SER A 53 -7.91 -5.56 14.39
C SER A 53 -7.05 -6.60 15.11
N PRO A 54 -6.99 -6.57 16.46
CA PRO A 54 -6.36 -7.62 17.25
C PRO A 54 -6.96 -8.98 16.90
N LYS A 55 -6.09 -9.97 16.68
CA LYS A 55 -6.44 -11.37 16.48
C LYS A 55 -5.71 -12.20 17.52
N GLU A 56 -6.23 -13.37 17.85
CA GLU A 56 -5.62 -14.29 18.83
C GLU A 56 -4.13 -14.54 18.55
N ARG A 57 -3.79 -14.83 17.29
CA ARG A 57 -2.39 -15.04 16.87
C ARG A 57 -1.45 -13.85 17.15
N HIS A 58 -1.98 -12.61 17.20
CA HIS A 58 -1.16 -11.43 17.46
C HIS A 58 -0.64 -11.40 18.90
N SER A 59 -1.21 -12.18 19.83
CA SER A 59 -0.65 -12.31 21.18
C SER A 59 0.75 -12.95 21.15
N TYR A 60 0.96 -13.95 20.29
CA TYR A 60 2.20 -14.74 20.20
C TYR A 60 3.18 -14.24 19.12
N MET A 61 2.70 -13.54 18.09
CA MET A 61 3.58 -12.96 17.07
C MET A 61 4.51 -11.92 17.71
N LYS A 62 5.76 -11.84 17.25
CA LYS A 62 6.67 -10.75 17.66
C LYS A 62 6.62 -9.64 16.64
N ASP A 63 6.96 -8.43 17.06
CA ASP A 63 7.22 -7.35 16.11
C ASP A 63 8.42 -7.73 15.25
N ASP A 64 8.31 -7.43 13.96
CA ASP A 64 9.32 -7.71 12.93
C ASP A 64 9.32 -6.53 11.94
N VAL A 65 10.21 -6.56 10.94
CA VAL A 65 10.27 -5.54 9.89
C VAL A 65 8.97 -5.46 9.08
N ASP A 66 8.22 -6.55 8.98
CA ASP A 66 7.00 -6.63 8.17
C ASP A 66 5.70 -6.64 8.97
N PHE A 67 5.78 -6.57 10.30
CA PHE A 67 4.64 -6.66 11.20
C PHE A 67 4.89 -5.85 12.48
N LYS A 68 4.00 -4.91 12.80
CA LYS A 68 4.05 -4.16 14.06
C LYS A 68 2.74 -4.25 14.81
N LYS A 69 2.80 -4.59 16.09
CA LYS A 69 1.68 -4.44 17.01
C LYS A 69 1.45 -2.98 17.38
N ILE A 70 0.19 -2.64 17.62
CA ILE A 70 -0.22 -1.30 17.99
C ILE A 70 -0.94 -1.38 19.33
N TYR A 71 -0.34 -0.79 20.35
CA TYR A 71 -0.84 -0.80 21.72
C TYR A 71 -1.47 0.55 22.06
N HIS A 72 -2.51 0.52 22.87
CA HIS A 72 -3.15 1.73 23.36
C HIS A 72 -2.16 2.52 24.24
N PRO A 73 -2.02 3.85 24.04
CA PRO A 73 -1.01 4.67 24.72
C PRO A 73 -1.04 4.54 26.25
N SER A 74 -2.23 4.57 26.86
CA SER A 74 -2.38 4.55 28.32
C SER A 74 -2.54 3.15 28.93
N SER A 75 -3.38 2.28 28.34
CA SER A 75 -3.72 0.98 28.94
C SER A 75 -2.76 -0.15 28.59
N GLY A 76 -1.86 0.03 27.62
CA GLY A 76 -0.98 -1.04 27.12
C GLY A 76 -1.72 -2.18 26.42
N LYS A 77 -3.04 -2.06 26.21
CA LYS A 77 -3.84 -3.08 25.52
C LYS A 77 -3.53 -3.10 24.03
N LEU A 78 -3.42 -4.28 23.43
CA LEU A 78 -3.32 -4.44 21.99
C LEU A 78 -4.61 -3.94 21.31
N ILE A 79 -4.52 -2.92 20.47
CA ILE A 79 -5.66 -2.28 19.78
C ILE A 79 -5.63 -2.46 18.26
N GLY A 80 -4.50 -2.90 17.71
CA GLY A 80 -4.37 -3.27 16.30
C GLY A 80 -3.01 -3.82 15.96
N ALA A 81 -2.79 -4.06 14.68
CA ALA A 81 -1.48 -4.34 14.11
C ALA A 81 -1.44 -3.85 12.65
N THR A 82 -0.26 -3.51 12.15
CA THR A 82 -0.03 -3.23 10.73
C THR A 82 0.88 -4.29 10.10
N ASN A 83 0.61 -4.66 8.85
CA ASN A 83 1.35 -5.72 8.15
C ASN A 83 1.93 -5.17 6.84
N LEU A 84 3.20 -4.79 6.87
CA LEU A 84 3.92 -4.25 5.72
C LEU A 84 4.19 -5.34 4.67
N ASN A 85 4.18 -6.64 5.02
CA ASN A 85 4.31 -7.72 4.04
C ASN A 85 3.16 -7.77 3.02
N TYR A 86 2.04 -7.09 3.29
CA TYR A 86 0.89 -6.93 2.39
C TYR A 86 0.82 -5.55 1.73
N MET A 87 1.88 -4.74 1.80
CA MET A 87 1.89 -3.45 1.12
C MET A 87 1.88 -3.63 -0.40
N PHE A 88 1.30 -2.65 -1.10
CA PHE A 88 1.21 -2.66 -2.55
C PHE A 88 1.22 -1.22 -3.11
N PRO A 89 1.67 -1.04 -4.36
CA PRO A 89 1.64 0.26 -5.02
C PRO A 89 0.21 0.62 -5.48
N VAL A 90 -0.09 1.92 -5.48
CA VAL A 90 -1.37 2.51 -5.88
C VAL A 90 -1.10 3.84 -6.58
N LEU A 91 -1.83 4.12 -7.66
CA LEU A 91 -1.77 5.42 -8.31
C LEU A 91 -2.60 6.45 -7.52
N PRO A 92 -2.13 7.68 -7.33
CA PRO A 92 -2.83 8.73 -6.59
C PRO A 92 -4.28 8.96 -7.04
N GLU A 93 -4.59 8.84 -8.33
CA GLU A 93 -5.93 8.98 -8.89
C GLU A 93 -6.95 7.91 -8.41
N HIS A 94 -6.48 6.82 -7.81
CA HIS A 94 -7.32 5.80 -7.17
C HIS A 94 -7.39 5.93 -5.66
N VAL A 95 -6.79 6.97 -5.08
CA VAL A 95 -6.75 7.19 -3.63
C VAL A 95 -7.67 8.35 -3.24
N GLU A 96 -8.55 8.07 -2.28
CA GLU A 96 -9.40 9.05 -1.61
C GLU A 96 -8.98 9.15 -0.14
N HIS A 97 -8.68 10.37 0.32
CA HIS A 97 -8.31 10.60 1.72
C HIS A 97 -9.54 10.62 2.62
N LEU A 98 -9.55 9.77 3.65
CA LEU A 98 -10.66 9.69 4.60
C LEU A 98 -10.44 10.61 5.80
N LYS A 99 -11.48 11.40 6.11
CA LYS A 99 -11.64 12.09 7.38
C LYS A 99 -12.26 11.14 8.41
N PHE A 100 -12.19 11.50 9.69
CA PHE A 100 -12.84 10.73 10.74
C PHE A 100 -14.37 10.76 10.65
N SER A 101 -14.97 11.81 10.06
CA SER A 101 -16.39 11.85 9.72
C SER A 101 -16.79 10.73 8.77
N ASP A 102 -15.97 10.49 7.74
CA ASP A 102 -16.24 9.48 6.71
C ASP A 102 -16.12 8.08 7.33
N LEU A 103 -15.11 7.89 8.20
CA LEU A 103 -14.96 6.66 8.98
C LEU A 103 -16.13 6.43 9.95
N GLN A 104 -16.71 7.49 10.52
CA GLN A 104 -17.89 7.39 11.38
C GLN A 104 -19.12 6.93 10.59
N GLU A 105 -19.31 7.44 9.38
CA GLU A 105 -20.39 7.00 8.49
C GLU A 105 -20.21 5.54 8.07
N ILE A 106 -19.00 5.15 7.66
CA ILE A 106 -18.69 3.78 7.22
C ILE A 106 -18.82 2.76 8.37
N LEU A 107 -18.26 3.08 9.53
CA LEU A 107 -18.17 2.13 10.66
C LEU A 107 -19.42 2.12 11.54
N GLN A 108 -20.21 3.19 11.48
CA GLN A 108 -21.41 3.41 12.31
C GLN A 108 -21.13 3.14 13.80
N SER A 109 -19.93 3.52 14.28
CA SER A 109 -19.46 3.18 15.62
C SER A 109 -18.37 4.13 16.10
N GLU A 110 -18.74 5.01 17.05
CA GLU A 110 -17.81 5.96 17.67
C GLU A 110 -16.63 5.25 18.35
N GLN A 111 -16.88 4.12 19.00
CA GLN A 111 -15.83 3.33 19.65
C GLN A 111 -14.78 2.83 18.63
N LYS A 112 -15.21 2.37 17.45
CA LYS A 112 -14.29 1.92 16.40
C LYS A 112 -13.51 3.10 15.83
N VAL A 113 -14.16 4.25 15.60
CA VAL A 113 -13.50 5.48 15.12
C VAL A 113 -12.46 5.99 16.12
N ARG A 114 -12.81 6.05 17.41
CA ARG A 114 -11.86 6.43 18.47
C ARG A 114 -10.65 5.50 18.52
N ARG A 115 -10.86 4.18 18.40
CA ARG A 115 -9.76 3.21 18.29
C ARG A 115 -8.87 3.50 17.08
N LEU A 116 -9.44 3.89 15.93
CA LEU A 116 -8.66 4.28 14.76
C LEU A 116 -7.86 5.57 14.98
N ALA A 117 -8.39 6.52 15.75
CA ALA A 117 -7.64 7.71 16.16
C ALA A 117 -6.44 7.36 17.06
N ASP A 118 -6.63 6.48 18.04
CA ASP A 118 -5.53 5.98 18.89
C ASP A 118 -4.47 5.24 18.05
N ILE A 119 -4.91 4.40 17.11
CA ILE A 119 -4.04 3.69 16.18
C ILE A 119 -3.24 4.67 15.32
N LYS A 120 -3.91 5.66 14.71
CA LYS A 120 -3.24 6.68 13.91
C LYS A 120 -2.16 7.39 14.73
N HIS A 121 -2.48 7.81 15.95
CA HIS A 121 -1.53 8.47 16.84
C HIS A 121 -0.30 7.61 17.18
N GLN A 122 -0.48 6.29 17.32
CA GLN A 122 0.65 5.37 17.52
C GLN A 122 1.47 5.16 16.27
N LEU A 123 0.81 5.00 15.12
CA LEU A 123 1.47 4.81 13.83
C LEU A 123 2.32 6.03 13.44
N ASP A 124 1.84 7.24 13.72
CA ASP A 124 2.59 8.49 13.50
C ASP A 124 3.90 8.58 14.33
N LYS A 125 4.10 7.70 15.33
CA LYS A 125 5.34 7.62 16.14
C LYS A 125 6.27 6.48 15.73
N MET A 126 5.83 5.59 14.84
CA MET A 126 6.61 4.45 14.39
C MET A 126 7.44 4.82 13.17
N ASP A 127 8.70 4.39 13.12
CA ASP A 127 9.54 4.51 11.92
C ASP A 127 9.23 3.41 10.90
N LEU A 128 8.00 3.43 10.39
CA LEU A 128 7.54 2.44 9.41
C LEU A 128 8.19 2.63 8.04
N PHE A 129 8.73 3.81 7.77
CA PHE A 129 9.40 4.09 6.50
C PHE A 129 10.78 3.39 6.42
N THR A 130 11.53 3.33 7.53
CA THR A 130 12.73 2.50 7.58
C THR A 130 12.39 1.02 7.45
N ASP A 131 11.31 0.55 8.10
CA ASP A 131 10.83 -0.82 7.95
C ASP A 131 10.42 -1.13 6.50
N PHE A 132 9.72 -0.22 5.84
CA PHE A 132 9.36 -0.28 4.42
C PHE A 132 10.59 -0.54 3.53
N LYS A 133 11.61 0.33 3.63
CA LYS A 133 12.84 0.22 2.82
C LYS A 133 13.54 -1.11 3.04
N LYS A 134 13.66 -1.49 4.31
CA LYS A 134 14.33 -2.74 4.70
C LYS A 134 13.56 -3.96 4.19
N LEU A 135 12.23 -3.97 4.31
CA LEU A 135 11.39 -5.06 3.82
C LEU A 135 11.47 -5.18 2.29
N TYR A 136 11.37 -4.06 1.57
CA TYR A 136 11.46 -4.05 0.11
C TYR A 136 12.80 -4.64 -0.36
N TYR A 137 13.92 -4.25 0.28
CA TYR A 137 15.23 -4.82 0.00
C TYR A 137 15.31 -6.32 0.32
N LEU A 138 14.90 -6.72 1.52
CA LEU A 138 14.98 -8.11 1.98
C LEU A 138 14.13 -9.08 1.13
N LYS A 139 13.00 -8.60 0.59
CA LYS A 139 12.13 -9.37 -0.31
C LYS A 139 12.91 -9.94 -1.50
N TYR A 140 13.83 -9.17 -2.07
CA TYR A 140 14.58 -9.56 -3.29
C TYR A 140 16.00 -10.03 -3.00
N GLN A 141 16.61 -9.61 -1.89
CA GLN A 141 17.96 -10.05 -1.53
C GLN A 141 18.03 -11.55 -1.21
N ASN A 142 17.02 -12.10 -0.52
CA ASN A 142 16.94 -13.53 -0.23
C ASN A 142 15.51 -14.06 -0.44
N PRO A 143 15.12 -14.36 -1.69
CA PRO A 143 13.77 -14.79 -2.05
C PRO A 143 13.31 -16.08 -1.36
N GLN A 144 14.25 -16.92 -0.90
CA GLN A 144 13.97 -18.19 -0.22
C GLN A 144 13.72 -18.02 1.29
N SER A 145 13.92 -16.83 1.84
CA SER A 145 13.61 -16.56 3.25
C SER A 145 12.11 -16.63 3.51
N LYS A 146 11.72 -17.08 4.71
CA LYS A 146 10.29 -17.10 5.13
C LYS A 146 9.65 -15.72 5.02
N LEU A 147 10.41 -14.66 5.31
CA LEU A 147 9.99 -13.27 5.16
C LEU A 147 9.66 -12.94 3.70
N ALA A 148 10.57 -13.25 2.77
CA ALA A 148 10.36 -12.97 1.35
C ALA A 148 9.19 -13.78 0.78
N GLN A 149 9.03 -15.05 1.16
CA GLN A 149 7.95 -15.91 0.67
C GLN A 149 6.55 -15.43 1.13
N ARG A 150 6.43 -14.92 2.37
CA ARG A 150 5.16 -14.38 2.89
C ARG A 150 4.86 -12.95 2.48
N THR A 151 5.83 -12.26 1.89
CA THR A 151 5.71 -10.87 1.42
C THR A 151 5.22 -10.85 -0.02
N LEU A 152 4.35 -9.90 -0.37
CA LEU A 152 3.88 -9.73 -1.75
C LEU A 152 5.06 -9.46 -2.70
N ASP A 153 4.91 -9.79 -3.98
CA ASP A 153 5.89 -9.42 -4.99
C ASP A 153 5.63 -7.98 -5.46
N PHE A 154 6.28 -7.03 -4.78
CA PHE A 154 6.11 -5.61 -5.02
C PHE A 154 6.42 -5.19 -6.46
N LYS A 155 7.48 -5.73 -7.07
CA LYS A 155 7.90 -5.41 -8.44
C LYS A 155 6.88 -5.92 -9.45
N THR A 156 6.33 -7.10 -9.21
CA THR A 156 5.22 -7.62 -10.03
C THR A 156 3.97 -6.75 -9.86
N LEU A 157 3.66 -6.28 -8.64
CA LEU A 157 2.55 -5.35 -8.41
C LEU A 157 2.77 -3.97 -9.05
N GLU A 158 4.00 -3.46 -9.11
CA GLU A 158 4.37 -2.24 -9.84
C GLU A 158 4.12 -2.40 -11.34
N ALA A 159 4.49 -3.55 -11.93
CA ALA A 159 4.17 -3.86 -13.33
C ALA A 159 2.65 -3.95 -13.57
N ASN A 160 1.91 -4.59 -12.66
CA ASN A 160 0.45 -4.66 -12.74
C ASN A 160 -0.21 -3.28 -12.60
N MET A 161 0.31 -2.39 -11.76
CA MET A 161 -0.14 -1.01 -11.68
C MET A 161 0.02 -0.29 -13.02
N ILE A 162 1.15 -0.48 -13.71
CA ILE A 162 1.35 0.04 -15.07
C ILE A 162 0.33 -0.57 -16.03
N GLU A 163 0.11 -1.88 -15.97
CA GLU A 163 -0.93 -2.54 -16.77
C GLU A 163 -2.27 -1.84 -16.57
N PHE A 164 -2.71 -1.65 -15.33
CA PHE A 164 -3.98 -0.97 -15.04
C PHE A 164 -4.06 0.43 -15.64
N LYS A 165 -3.02 1.25 -15.44
CA LYS A 165 -3.02 2.62 -15.97
C LYS A 165 -3.11 2.65 -17.49
N LEU A 166 -2.39 1.77 -18.17
CA LEU A 166 -2.43 1.68 -19.63
C LEU A 166 -3.81 1.21 -20.09
N LYS A 167 -4.43 0.25 -19.39
CA LYS A 167 -5.81 -0.18 -19.67
C LYS A 167 -6.80 0.98 -19.59
N GLU A 168 -6.71 1.80 -18.54
CA GLU A 168 -7.56 2.98 -18.39
C GLU A 168 -7.26 4.05 -19.44
N GLN A 169 -5.98 4.41 -19.63
CA GLN A 169 -5.56 5.45 -20.55
C GLN A 169 -5.96 5.15 -22.00
N PHE A 170 -5.82 3.89 -22.43
CA PHE A 170 -6.13 3.47 -23.79
C PHE A 170 -7.53 2.85 -23.93
N GLN A 171 -8.27 2.68 -22.83
CA GLN A 171 -9.59 2.04 -22.79
C GLN A 171 -9.57 0.63 -23.40
N ARG A 172 -8.62 -0.20 -22.96
CA ARG A 172 -8.35 -1.53 -23.54
C ARG A 172 -8.06 -2.56 -22.46
N ASP A 173 -8.87 -3.61 -22.37
CA ASP A 173 -8.66 -4.67 -21.37
C ASP A 173 -7.64 -5.74 -21.77
N ASP A 174 -7.27 -5.79 -23.06
CA ASP A 174 -6.35 -6.77 -23.63
C ASP A 174 -4.86 -6.46 -23.36
N ILE A 175 -4.57 -5.30 -22.78
CA ILE A 175 -3.20 -4.93 -22.42
C ILE A 175 -2.69 -5.86 -21.31
N GLN A 176 -1.47 -6.36 -21.48
CA GLN A 176 -0.77 -7.12 -20.44
C GLN A 176 0.64 -6.56 -20.30
N VAL A 177 1.11 -6.44 -19.06
CA VAL A 177 2.47 -5.96 -18.77
C VAL A 177 3.24 -7.02 -18.01
N GLU A 178 4.36 -7.45 -18.59
CA GLU A 178 5.34 -8.31 -17.96
C GLU A 178 6.64 -7.54 -17.71
N ARG A 179 7.50 -8.08 -16.85
CA ARG A 179 8.82 -7.51 -16.54
C ARG A 179 9.91 -8.58 -16.58
N SER A 180 11.15 -8.19 -16.84
CA SER A 180 12.33 -9.06 -16.69
C SER A 180 12.62 -9.36 -15.22
N GLU A 181 13.39 -10.41 -14.92
CA GLU A 181 13.73 -10.79 -13.54
C GLU A 181 14.47 -9.70 -12.77
N ASP A 182 15.39 -9.00 -13.44
CA ASP A 182 16.16 -7.88 -12.90
C ASP A 182 15.37 -6.56 -12.84
N PHE A 183 14.12 -6.54 -13.34
CA PHE A 183 13.25 -5.37 -13.41
C PHE A 183 13.79 -4.23 -14.30
N SER A 184 14.73 -4.52 -15.19
CA SER A 184 15.30 -3.53 -16.12
C SER A 184 14.47 -3.32 -17.38
N THR A 185 13.63 -4.30 -17.74
CA THR A 185 12.88 -4.34 -19.01
C THR A 185 11.43 -4.73 -18.76
N PHE A 186 10.53 -4.11 -19.53
CA PHE A 186 9.09 -4.34 -19.51
C PHE A 186 8.62 -4.76 -20.88
N PHE A 187 7.67 -5.67 -20.91
CA PHE A 187 7.04 -6.17 -22.13
C PHE A 187 5.56 -5.85 -22.08
N ILE A 188 5.11 -4.99 -22.99
CA ILE A 188 3.71 -4.60 -23.10
C ILE A 188 3.12 -5.34 -24.29
N GLN A 189 2.15 -6.22 -24.02
CA GLN A 189 1.42 -6.95 -25.04
C GLN A 189 0.04 -6.33 -25.24
N THR A 190 -0.35 -6.13 -26.50
CA THR A 190 -1.70 -5.72 -26.89
C THR A 190 -2.05 -6.33 -28.25
N GLY A 191 -3.16 -7.06 -28.32
CA GLY A 191 -3.48 -7.93 -29.47
C GLY A 191 -2.30 -8.83 -29.85
N ASN A 192 -1.83 -8.68 -31.10
CA ASN A 192 -0.69 -9.42 -31.65
C ASN A 192 0.65 -8.67 -31.56
N GLN A 193 0.68 -7.49 -30.94
CA GLN A 193 1.89 -6.69 -30.79
C GLN A 193 2.50 -6.92 -29.41
N ARG A 194 3.83 -7.05 -29.37
CA ARG A 194 4.63 -7.04 -28.15
C ARG A 194 5.67 -5.94 -28.28
N LEU A 195 5.57 -4.96 -27.40
CA LEU A 195 6.50 -3.84 -27.31
C LEU A 195 7.44 -4.07 -26.12
N THR A 196 8.70 -3.69 -26.28
CA THR A 196 9.72 -3.81 -25.24
C THR A 196 10.19 -2.42 -24.86
N TYR A 197 10.15 -2.12 -23.57
CA TYR A 197 10.59 -0.84 -23.01
C TYR A 197 11.62 -1.09 -21.91
N SER A 198 12.65 -0.25 -21.82
CA SER A 198 13.47 -0.21 -20.61
C SER A 198 12.69 0.43 -19.46
N LYS A 199 13.07 0.11 -18.23
CA LYS A 199 12.57 0.78 -17.02
C LYS A 199 12.71 2.30 -17.12
N SER A 200 13.85 2.80 -17.62
CA SER A 200 14.09 4.23 -17.78
C SER A 200 13.09 4.88 -18.74
N ILE A 201 12.80 4.26 -19.89
CA ILE A 201 11.86 4.82 -20.86
C ILE A 201 10.45 4.87 -20.27
N LEU A 202 9.99 3.81 -19.60
CA LEU A 202 8.68 3.84 -18.93
C LEU A 202 8.63 4.86 -17.79
N ASN A 203 9.74 5.03 -17.07
CA ASN A 203 9.82 6.04 -16.04
C ASN A 203 9.81 7.46 -16.62
N ASP A 204 10.44 7.71 -17.77
CA ASP A 204 10.39 9.01 -18.43
C ASP A 204 8.99 9.31 -19.01
N MET A 205 8.34 8.29 -19.58
CA MET A 205 7.01 8.43 -20.15
C MET A 205 5.94 8.67 -19.10
N TYR A 206 6.12 8.09 -17.91
CA TYR A 206 5.03 7.98 -16.97
C TYR A 206 5.35 8.25 -15.50
N GLY A 207 6.62 8.26 -15.11
CA GLY A 207 7.05 8.59 -13.75
C GLY A 207 6.72 7.53 -12.70
N PHE A 208 6.67 6.24 -13.03
CA PHE A 208 6.18 5.19 -12.10
C PHE A 208 7.23 4.22 -11.52
N LEU A 209 8.46 4.20 -12.04
CA LEU A 209 9.41 3.12 -11.75
C LEU A 209 10.78 3.64 -11.24
N CYS A 210 10.91 3.84 -9.93
CA CYS A 210 12.18 4.21 -9.31
C CYS A 210 12.74 2.99 -8.59
N ASP A 211 14.06 2.89 -8.51
CA ASP A 211 14.63 1.98 -7.50
C ASP A 211 14.37 2.57 -6.12
N VAL A 212 13.70 1.79 -5.27
CA VAL A 212 13.45 2.10 -3.85
C VAL A 212 14.73 2.49 -3.10
N ASN A 213 15.90 2.09 -3.62
CA ASN A 213 17.20 2.41 -3.06
C ASN A 213 17.75 3.79 -3.47
N GLU A 214 17.19 4.47 -4.47
CA GLU A 214 17.79 5.69 -5.04
C GLU A 214 17.06 6.98 -4.63
N GLU A 215 15.72 7.04 -4.56
CA GLU A 215 15.02 8.28 -4.20
C GLU A 215 13.64 8.06 -3.53
N LEU A 216 13.62 7.78 -2.23
CA LEU A 216 12.40 7.85 -1.42
C LEU A 216 12.40 9.08 -0.53
N SER A 217 11.27 9.80 -0.49
CA SER A 217 11.00 10.81 0.54
C SER A 217 9.91 10.33 1.49
N GLU A 218 9.91 10.82 2.73
CA GLU A 218 8.70 10.74 3.55
C GLU A 218 7.51 11.36 2.79
N PRO A 219 6.27 10.89 3.02
CA PRO A 219 5.10 11.55 2.43
C PRO A 219 5.17 13.05 2.74
N LEU A 220 5.04 13.89 1.69
CA LEU A 220 4.92 15.32 1.87
C LEU A 220 3.83 15.57 2.90
N GLN A 221 4.19 16.11 4.06
CA GLN A 221 3.24 16.72 4.96
C GLN A 221 2.63 17.89 4.17
N GLN A 222 1.51 17.65 3.48
CA GLN A 222 0.69 18.75 3.00
C GLN A 222 0.41 19.64 4.21
N GLN A 223 0.65 20.93 3.97
CA GLN A 223 0.78 21.99 4.94
C GLN A 223 -0.24 21.88 6.07
N LYS A 224 0.22 22.24 7.27
CA LYS A 224 -0.63 22.58 8.41
C LYS A 224 -1.77 23.50 7.96
N GLU A 225 -2.92 22.93 7.64
CA GLU A 225 -4.17 23.65 7.66
C GLU A 225 -4.79 23.42 9.03
N ASN A 226 -4.78 24.52 9.78
CA ASN A 226 -5.62 24.75 10.95
C ASN A 226 -7.00 24.15 10.71
N ASN A 227 -7.41 23.24 11.61
CA ASN A 227 -8.76 23.15 12.14
C ASN A 227 -8.71 22.19 13.33
N MET A 228 -8.17 22.71 14.45
CA MET A 228 -8.74 22.39 15.75
C MET A 228 -9.95 23.29 15.91
N GLU A 229 -11.14 22.69 15.81
CA GLU A 229 -12.47 23.13 16.26
C GLU A 229 -13.41 22.10 15.59
N LEU A 230 -14.07 21.15 16.24
CA LEU A 230 -14.42 20.86 17.64
C LEU A 230 -14.40 19.33 17.82
#